data_AF-A0A8J2LQY4-F1
#
_entry.id   AF-A0A8J2LQY4-F1
#
_cell.length_a   1.000
_cell.length_b   1.000
_cell.length_c   1.000
_cell.angle_alpha   90.00
_cell.angle_beta   90.00
_cell.angle_gamma   90.00
#
_symmetry.space_group_name_H-M   'P 1'
#
loop_
_entity.id
_entity.type
_entity.pdbx_description
1 polymer ?
#
loop_
_entity_poly.entity_id
_entity_poly.type
_entity_poly.pdbx_seq_one_letter_code
_entity_poly.pdbx_strand_id
1 'polypeptide(L)'
;MDRRSGGQSSGAGAASPRKHQSFPVCVTDVLEQVTKVCGQQGQKWRGPAALRNNELQYQLDNDLFCISPDRRVSRLNQIQQLRLMQILCDYFKERESEPRGHQYSYFEAIFCGREGEPLLHETRISLLINLCSLAVQYPCYSVLNHISQWLHKIGSGKSYAQQFVSQLVDHY
;
A
#
# COMPACT_ATOMS: atom_id res chain seq x y z
N MET A 1 28.98 48.01 -28.20
CA MET A 1 28.83 47.83 -26.75
C MET A 1 27.48 47.16 -26.51
N ASP A 2 27.30 45.92 -26.95
CA ASP A 2 27.65 44.64 -26.27
C ASP A 2 26.59 44.27 -25.22
N ARG A 3 25.65 43.37 -25.57
CA ARG A 3 25.64 41.89 -25.33
C ARG A 3 25.40 41.55 -23.85
N ARG A 4 24.18 41.10 -23.48
CA ARG A 4 23.63 39.71 -23.49
C ARG A 4 24.00 38.88 -22.24
N SER A 5 22.96 38.18 -21.76
CA SER A 5 22.99 36.97 -20.93
C SER A 5 23.21 37.22 -19.42
N GLY A 6 22.45 36.64 -18.52
CA GLY A 6 21.55 35.49 -18.60
C GLY A 6 21.60 34.85 -17.22
N GLY A 7 20.62 35.17 -16.38
CA GLY A 7 20.53 34.59 -15.05
C GLY A 7 20.25 33.10 -15.16
N GLN A 8 21.26 32.27 -14.86
CA GLN A 8 21.07 30.85 -14.62
C GLN A 8 20.39 30.69 -13.26
N SER A 9 19.06 30.59 -13.29
CA SER A 9 18.32 29.89 -12.25
C SER A 9 18.69 28.42 -12.35
N SER A 10 19.43 27.93 -11.35
CA SER A 10 19.66 26.51 -11.11
C SER A 10 18.31 25.85 -10.78
N GLY A 11 17.57 25.55 -11.83
CA GLY A 11 16.32 24.81 -11.78
C GLY A 11 16.60 23.38 -11.35
N ALA A 12 16.07 23.04 -10.18
CA ALA A 12 15.97 21.68 -9.66
C ALA A 12 15.60 20.70 -10.78
N GLY A 13 16.29 19.56 -10.80
CA GLY A 13 16.03 18.48 -11.74
C GLY A 13 14.54 18.16 -11.77
N ALA A 14 13.89 18.54 -12.86
CA ALA A 14 12.53 18.13 -13.15
C ALA A 14 12.56 16.61 -13.23
N ALA A 15 11.98 15.96 -12.23
CA ALA A 15 11.72 14.53 -12.26
C ALA A 15 10.95 14.26 -13.56
N SER A 16 11.57 13.52 -14.47
CA SER A 16 10.93 13.05 -15.69
C SER A 16 9.58 12.40 -15.30
N PRO A 17 8.47 12.67 -16.02
CA PRO A 17 7.22 12.01 -15.74
C PRO A 17 7.48 10.50 -15.88
N ARG A 18 7.43 9.79 -14.74
CA ARG A 18 7.68 8.34 -14.72
C ARG A 18 6.71 7.74 -15.73
N LYS A 19 7.23 7.06 -16.76
CA LYS A 19 6.41 6.22 -17.62
C LYS A 19 5.70 5.24 -16.69
N HIS A 20 4.38 5.32 -16.57
CA HIS A 20 3.63 4.35 -15.77
C HIS A 20 3.96 2.96 -16.30
N GLN A 21 4.69 2.18 -15.51
CA GLN A 21 5.00 0.80 -15.85
C GLN A 21 3.69 0.00 -15.84
N SER A 22 3.61 -1.06 -16.65
CA SER A 22 2.45 -1.95 -16.60
C SER A 22 2.59 -2.96 -15.46
N PHE A 23 1.46 -3.50 -15.01
CA PHE A 23 1.44 -4.65 -14.12
C PHE A 23 2.25 -5.82 -14.71
N PRO A 24 3.07 -6.55 -13.93
CA PRO A 24 3.22 -6.44 -12.47
C PRO A 24 4.34 -5.48 -12.01
N VAL A 25 5.12 -4.88 -12.91
CA VAL A 25 6.33 -4.12 -12.54
C VAL A 25 5.98 -2.85 -11.74
N CYS A 26 4.86 -2.19 -12.07
CA CYS A 26 4.40 -1.05 -11.28
C CYS A 26 4.13 -1.39 -9.80
N VAL A 27 3.70 -2.63 -9.52
CA VAL A 27 3.44 -3.11 -8.16
C VAL A 27 4.75 -3.29 -7.40
N THR A 28 5.77 -3.90 -8.02
CA THR A 28 7.06 -4.10 -7.35
C THR A 28 7.73 -2.76 -7.05
N ASP A 29 7.70 -1.82 -7.99
CA ASP A 29 8.28 -0.48 -7.83
C ASP A 29 7.63 0.28 -6.66
N VAL A 30 6.29 0.23 -6.53
CA VAL A 30 5.61 0.94 -5.44
C VAL A 30 5.83 0.26 -4.09
N LEU A 31 5.99 -1.06 -4.03
CA LEU A 31 6.34 -1.78 -2.80
C LEU A 31 7.78 -1.48 -2.33
N GLU A 32 8.72 -1.30 -3.26
CA GLU A 32 10.05 -0.78 -2.93
C GLU A 32 9.98 0.64 -2.36
N GLN A 33 9.13 1.48 -2.96
CA GLN A 33 8.90 2.85 -2.47
C GLN A 33 8.27 2.86 -1.06
N VAL A 34 7.32 1.96 -0.77
CA VAL A 34 6.80 1.75 0.61
C VAL A 34 7.94 1.41 1.55
N THR A 35 8.78 0.44 1.17
CA THR A 35 9.92 -0.01 1.99
C THR A 35 10.85 1.16 2.31
N LYS A 36 11.17 1.98 1.31
CA LYS A 36 12.01 3.18 1.45
C LYS A 36 11.37 4.23 2.37
N VAL A 37 10.10 4.55 2.17
CA VAL A 37 9.39 5.57 2.97
C VAL A 37 9.27 5.14 4.43
N CYS A 38 8.99 3.87 4.69
CA CYS A 38 8.90 3.35 6.05
C CYS A 38 10.29 3.20 6.71
N GLY A 39 11.32 2.77 5.97
CA GLY A 39 12.69 2.67 6.48
C GLY A 39 13.30 4.02 6.88
N GLN A 40 12.97 5.10 6.17
CA GLN A 40 13.41 6.46 6.51
C GLN A 40 12.77 7.02 7.79
N GLN A 41 11.67 6.44 8.28
CA GLN A 41 10.94 6.94 9.44
C GLN A 41 11.56 6.54 10.78
N GLY A 42 12.53 5.61 10.79
CA GLY A 42 13.08 4.96 11.98
C GLY A 42 13.85 5.83 12.99
N GLN A 43 13.77 7.17 12.95
CA GLN A 43 14.52 8.04 13.88
C GLN A 43 13.78 9.24 14.49
N LYS A 44 12.64 9.72 13.96
CA LYS A 44 12.09 11.03 14.44
C LYS A 44 10.58 11.15 14.61
N TRP A 45 9.77 10.23 14.09
CA TRP A 45 8.32 10.45 14.04
C TRP A 45 7.55 9.29 14.66
N ARG A 46 6.98 9.51 15.85
CA ARG A 46 6.00 8.61 16.48
C ARG A 46 4.64 8.82 15.84
N GLY A 47 4.46 8.31 14.63
CA GLY A 47 3.18 8.32 13.95
C GLY A 47 3.32 7.76 12.55
N PRO A 48 2.24 7.27 11.94
CA PRO A 48 2.30 6.62 10.64
C PRO A 48 2.48 7.67 9.54
N ALA A 49 3.70 8.19 9.38
CA ALA A 49 3.98 9.25 8.40
C ALA A 49 3.77 8.75 6.97
N ALA A 50 3.85 7.43 6.73
CA ALA A 50 3.47 6.81 5.46
C ALA A 50 1.98 6.99 5.12
N LEU A 51 1.09 7.03 6.13
CA LEU A 51 -0.33 7.32 5.93
C LEU A 51 -0.59 8.78 5.56
N ARG A 52 0.29 9.69 6.00
CA ARG A 52 0.21 11.13 5.73
C ARG A 52 0.92 11.51 4.42
N ASN A 53 1.66 10.60 3.82
CA ASN A 53 2.35 10.81 2.56
C ASN A 53 1.35 10.65 1.39
N ASN A 54 0.69 11.75 1.02
CA ASN A 54 -0.31 11.77 -0.05
C ASN A 54 0.22 11.25 -1.38
N GLU A 55 1.50 11.50 -1.69
CA GLU A 55 2.14 11.02 -2.90
C GLU A 55 2.27 9.49 -2.90
N LEU A 56 2.73 8.91 -1.79
CA LEU A 56 2.78 7.45 -1.63
C LEU A 56 1.38 6.84 -1.70
N GLN A 57 0.39 7.45 -1.05
CA GLN A 57 -0.98 6.97 -1.08
C GLN A 57 -1.57 7.01 -2.50
N TYR A 58 -1.24 8.04 -3.29
CA TYR A 58 -1.63 8.14 -4.70
C TYR A 58 -0.95 7.06 -5.56
N GLN A 59 0.34 6.80 -5.35
CA GLN A 59 1.06 5.73 -6.04
C GLN A 59 0.47 4.35 -5.69
N LEU A 60 0.15 4.10 -4.42
CA LEU A 60 -0.50 2.86 -4.01
C LEU A 60 -1.84 2.67 -4.72
N ASP A 61 -2.69 3.70 -4.76
CA ASP A 61 -3.99 3.59 -5.42
C ASP A 61 -3.86 3.27 -6.91
N ASN A 62 -2.94 3.94 -7.62
CA ASN A 62 -2.79 3.79 -9.06
C ASN A 62 -1.99 2.57 -9.51
N ASP A 63 -0.93 2.22 -8.77
CA ASP A 63 0.07 1.24 -9.21
C ASP A 63 -0.03 -0.09 -8.44
N LEU A 64 -0.40 -0.07 -7.14
CA LEU A 64 -0.62 -1.29 -6.36
C LEU A 64 -2.06 -1.81 -6.52
N PHE A 65 -3.04 -0.99 -6.11
CA PHE A 65 -4.45 -1.35 -6.18
C PHE A 65 -5.01 -1.20 -7.61
N CYS A 66 -4.24 -0.56 -8.50
CA CYS A 66 -4.56 -0.41 -9.90
C CYS A 66 -5.95 0.22 -10.13
N ILE A 67 -6.35 1.15 -9.27
CA ILE A 67 -7.65 1.80 -9.31
C ILE A 67 -7.76 2.64 -10.58
N SER A 68 -8.91 2.54 -11.26
CA SER A 68 -9.20 3.33 -12.47
C SER A 68 -9.27 4.83 -12.14
N PRO A 69 -9.02 5.72 -13.13
CA PRO A 69 -9.09 7.17 -12.90
C PRO A 69 -10.44 7.67 -12.38
N ASP A 70 -11.54 6.98 -12.72
CA ASP A 70 -12.88 7.28 -12.22
C ASP A 70 -13.14 6.74 -10.79
N ARG A 71 -12.15 6.06 -10.20
CA ARG A 71 -12.14 5.48 -8.83
C ARG A 71 -13.24 4.46 -8.57
N ARG A 72 -13.75 3.81 -9.61
CA ARG A 72 -14.88 2.87 -9.47
C ARG A 72 -14.47 1.41 -9.44
N VAL A 73 -13.39 1.07 -10.15
CA VAL A 73 -13.01 -0.33 -10.36
C VAL A 73 -11.50 -0.50 -10.36
N SER A 74 -11.04 -1.71 -10.07
CA SER A 74 -9.65 -2.07 -10.38
C SER A 74 -9.49 -2.30 -11.88
N ARG A 75 -8.35 -1.87 -12.43
CA ARG A 75 -7.93 -2.15 -13.81
C ARG A 75 -7.43 -3.59 -13.98
N LEU A 76 -7.22 -4.32 -12.89
CA LEU A 76 -6.73 -5.70 -12.93
C LEU A 76 -7.87 -6.68 -13.18
N ASN A 77 -7.64 -7.60 -14.12
CA ASN A 77 -8.49 -8.78 -14.28
C ASN A 77 -8.27 -9.80 -13.14
N GLN A 78 -9.12 -10.83 -13.07
CA GLN A 78 -9.08 -11.83 -11.98
C GLN A 78 -7.74 -12.56 -11.86
N ILE A 79 -7.08 -12.90 -12.99
CA ILE A 79 -5.76 -13.56 -12.98
C ILE A 79 -4.71 -12.60 -12.42
N GLN A 80 -4.75 -11.32 -12.80
CA GLN A 80 -3.84 -10.31 -12.28
C GLN A 80 -4.10 -10.00 -10.80
N GLN A 81 -5.35 -10.01 -10.34
CA GLN A 81 -5.68 -9.87 -8.92
C GLN A 81 -5.14 -11.05 -8.09
N LEU A 82 -5.27 -12.28 -8.58
CA LEU A 82 -4.64 -13.44 -7.95
C LEU A 82 -3.11 -13.30 -7.90
N ARG A 83 -2.51 -12.83 -8.99
CA ARG A 83 -1.06 -12.58 -9.04
C ARG A 83 -0.62 -11.47 -8.08
N LEU A 84 -1.42 -10.41 -7.93
CA LEU A 84 -1.18 -9.34 -6.95
C LEU A 84 -1.17 -9.90 -5.52
N MET A 85 -2.11 -10.77 -5.16
CA MET A 85 -2.11 -11.40 -3.83
C MET A 85 -0.86 -12.24 -3.58
N GLN A 86 -0.39 -12.98 -4.59
CA GLN A 86 0.90 -13.71 -4.48
C GLN A 86 2.07 -12.76 -4.26
N ILE A 87 2.17 -11.67 -5.03
CA ILE A 87 3.23 -10.66 -4.89
C ILE A 87 3.20 -10.05 -3.47
N LEU A 88 2.01 -9.76 -2.92
CA LEU A 88 1.87 -9.23 -1.57
C LEU A 88 2.30 -10.25 -0.51
N CYS A 89 1.91 -11.53 -0.64
CA CYS A 89 2.37 -12.60 0.25
C CYS A 89 3.91 -12.71 0.25
N ASP A 90 4.52 -12.73 -0.94
CA ASP A 90 5.97 -12.81 -1.06
C ASP A 90 6.64 -11.57 -0.45
N TYR A 91 6.10 -10.37 -0.71
CA TYR A 91 6.58 -9.13 -0.12
C TYR A 91 6.57 -9.15 1.41
N PHE A 92 5.47 -9.57 2.04
CA PHE A 92 5.40 -9.63 3.50
C PHE A 92 6.32 -10.72 4.07
N LYS A 93 6.40 -11.87 3.41
CA LYS A 93 7.27 -12.99 3.81
C LYS A 93 8.75 -12.61 3.78
N GLU A 94 9.19 -11.90 2.75
CA GLU A 94 10.57 -11.39 2.66
C GLU A 94 10.93 -10.39 3.76
N ARG A 95 9.94 -9.74 4.39
CA ARG A 95 10.15 -8.75 5.45
C ARG A 95 10.00 -9.33 6.85
N GLU A 96 9.75 -10.64 7.00
CA GLU A 96 9.65 -11.29 8.32
C GLU A 96 10.95 -11.22 9.13
N SER A 97 12.10 -11.03 8.48
CA SER A 97 13.39 -10.81 9.14
C SER A 97 13.61 -9.38 9.65
N GLU A 98 12.80 -8.40 9.21
CA GLU A 98 12.90 -7.02 9.66
C GLU A 98 12.41 -6.85 11.11
N PRO A 99 12.79 -5.78 11.84
CA PRO A 99 12.23 -5.49 13.15
C PRO A 99 10.69 -5.40 13.12
N ARG A 100 10.00 -5.96 14.13
CA ARG A 100 8.51 -6.01 14.18
C ARG A 100 7.83 -4.66 13.94
N GLY A 101 8.43 -3.56 14.42
CA GLY A 101 7.90 -2.21 14.19
C GLY A 101 7.90 -1.81 12.71
N HIS A 102 8.92 -2.22 11.95
CA HIS A 102 8.98 -1.98 10.51
C HIS A 102 7.97 -2.85 9.75
N GLN A 103 7.85 -4.13 10.11
CA GLN A 103 6.91 -5.06 9.49
C GLN A 103 5.48 -4.48 9.49
N TYR A 104 5.01 -4.07 10.67
CA TYR A 104 3.67 -3.48 10.80
C TYR A 104 3.54 -2.12 10.09
N SER A 105 4.62 -1.34 10.00
CA SER A 105 4.59 -0.07 9.27
C SER A 105 4.36 -0.25 7.76
N TYR A 106 4.87 -1.33 7.16
CA TYR A 106 4.60 -1.66 5.75
C TYR A 106 3.13 -2.01 5.54
N PHE A 107 2.58 -2.83 6.44
CA PHE A 107 1.16 -3.15 6.46
C PHE A 107 0.29 -1.88 6.59
N GLU A 108 0.59 -1.00 7.56
CA GLU A 108 -0.18 0.23 7.74
C GLU A 108 -0.11 1.11 6.51
N ALA A 109 1.07 1.31 5.92
CA ALA A 109 1.24 2.13 4.73
C ALA A 109 0.35 1.67 3.56
N ILE A 110 0.24 0.35 3.37
CA ILE A 110 -0.51 -0.28 2.28
C ILE A 110 -2.02 -0.24 2.56
N PHE A 111 -2.47 -0.71 3.73
CA PHE A 111 -3.91 -0.98 3.96
C PHE A 111 -4.63 0.05 4.83
N CYS A 112 -3.94 0.74 5.74
CA CYS A 112 -4.58 1.63 6.72
C CYS A 112 -4.75 3.07 6.23
N GLY A 113 -4.65 3.29 4.91
CA GLY A 113 -4.87 4.59 4.28
C GLY A 113 -6.32 4.80 3.85
N ARG A 114 -6.61 6.03 3.43
CA ARG A 114 -7.85 6.40 2.72
C ARG A 114 -9.16 6.22 3.50
N GLU A 115 -9.17 6.07 4.82
CA GLU A 115 -10.42 5.93 5.60
C GLU A 115 -11.49 7.02 5.33
N GLY A 116 -11.07 8.24 4.96
CA GLY A 116 -11.98 9.33 4.58
C GLY A 116 -12.47 9.31 3.13
N GLU A 117 -12.06 8.33 2.32
CA GLU A 117 -12.36 8.16 0.89
C GLU A 117 -12.99 6.77 0.68
N PRO A 118 -14.33 6.62 0.85
CA PRO A 118 -14.98 5.32 1.00
C PRO A 118 -14.65 4.28 -0.07
N LEU A 119 -14.71 4.66 -1.36
CA LEU A 119 -14.46 3.75 -2.48
C LEU A 119 -13.00 3.25 -2.52
N LEU A 120 -12.05 4.14 -2.24
CA LEU A 120 -10.64 3.78 -2.20
C LEU A 120 -10.36 2.87 -0.99
N HIS A 121 -10.89 3.23 0.17
CA HIS A 121 -10.76 2.42 1.38
C HIS A 121 -11.35 1.02 1.20
N GLU A 122 -12.57 0.93 0.69
CA GLU A 122 -13.26 -0.34 0.42
C GLU A 122 -12.47 -1.23 -0.53
N THR A 123 -11.86 -0.66 -1.57
CA THR A 123 -10.99 -1.41 -2.49
C THR A 123 -9.80 -2.03 -1.75
N ARG A 124 -9.17 -1.28 -0.84
CA ARG A 124 -8.02 -1.78 -0.07
C ARG A 124 -8.42 -2.87 0.91
N ILE A 125 -9.53 -2.66 1.62
CA ILE A 125 -10.04 -3.63 2.59
C ILE A 125 -10.49 -4.91 1.88
N SER A 126 -11.16 -4.81 0.73
CA SER A 126 -11.55 -5.98 -0.08
C SER A 126 -10.35 -6.82 -0.50
N LEU A 127 -9.26 -6.17 -0.96
CA LEU A 127 -8.02 -6.88 -1.26
C LEU A 127 -7.41 -7.54 -0.01
N LEU A 128 -7.45 -6.87 1.14
CA LEU A 128 -6.94 -7.40 2.40
C LEU A 128 -7.71 -8.65 2.85
N ILE A 129 -9.02 -8.69 2.66
CA ILE A 129 -9.86 -9.88 2.97
C ILE A 129 -9.43 -11.07 2.10
N ASN A 130 -9.29 -10.84 0.80
CA ASN A 130 -8.84 -11.88 -0.13
C ASN A 130 -7.41 -12.35 0.18
N LEU A 131 -6.52 -11.41 0.53
CA LEU A 131 -5.15 -11.73 0.95
C LEU A 131 -5.15 -12.55 2.24
N CYS A 132 -6.01 -12.23 3.21
CA CYS A 132 -6.17 -13.00 4.44
C CYS A 132 -6.61 -14.44 4.14
N SER A 133 -7.62 -14.61 3.25
CA SER A 133 -8.08 -15.92 2.78
C SER A 133 -6.95 -16.75 2.16
N LEU A 134 -6.12 -16.11 1.33
CA LEU A 134 -4.96 -16.76 0.73
C LEU A 134 -3.87 -17.08 1.77
N ALA A 135 -3.62 -16.18 2.73
CA ALA A 135 -2.53 -16.31 3.71
C ALA A 135 -2.69 -17.50 4.67
N VAL A 136 -3.91 -18.01 4.87
CA VAL A 136 -4.13 -19.26 5.62
C VAL A 136 -3.81 -20.49 4.78
N GLN A 137 -4.09 -20.46 3.47
CA GLN A 137 -3.80 -21.57 2.55
C GLN A 137 -2.31 -21.60 2.15
N TYR A 138 -1.70 -20.42 1.98
CA TYR A 138 -0.29 -20.22 1.70
C TYR A 138 0.33 -19.47 2.88
N PRO A 139 0.95 -20.19 3.84
CA PRO A 139 1.23 -19.65 5.17
C PRO A 139 2.13 -18.40 5.11
N CYS A 140 1.49 -17.25 5.27
CA CYS A 140 2.08 -15.93 5.43
C CYS A 140 1.58 -15.35 6.75
N TYR A 141 2.02 -15.96 7.86
CA TYR A 141 1.49 -15.69 9.20
C TYR A 141 1.77 -14.26 9.67
N SER A 142 2.79 -13.60 9.13
CA SER A 142 3.05 -12.16 9.37
C SER A 142 1.85 -11.29 9.00
N VAL A 143 1.21 -11.53 7.85
CA VAL A 143 -0.01 -10.81 7.43
C VAL A 143 -1.14 -11.01 8.44
N LEU A 144 -1.36 -12.25 8.90
CA LEU A 144 -2.40 -12.55 9.90
C LEU A 144 -2.13 -11.84 11.23
N ASN A 145 -0.87 -11.79 11.67
CA ASN A 145 -0.48 -11.05 12.86
C ASN A 145 -0.75 -9.54 12.72
N HIS A 146 -0.45 -8.96 11.56
CA HIS A 146 -0.71 -7.54 11.30
C HIS A 146 -2.21 -7.23 11.23
N ILE A 147 -3.01 -8.10 10.62
CA ILE A 147 -4.48 -7.99 10.62
C ILE A 147 -5.00 -8.03 12.06
N SER A 148 -4.55 -8.97 12.88
CA SER A 148 -4.94 -9.04 14.29
C SER A 148 -4.58 -7.77 15.05
N GLN A 149 -3.38 -7.23 14.83
CA GLN A 149 -2.94 -5.97 15.44
C GLN A 149 -3.80 -4.78 14.99
N TRP A 150 -4.13 -4.71 13.71
CA TRP A 150 -4.99 -3.66 13.14
C TRP A 150 -6.42 -3.73 13.68
N LEU A 151 -7.04 -4.92 13.66
CA LEU A 151 -8.39 -5.14 14.21
C LEU A 151 -8.46 -4.77 15.70
N HIS A 152 -7.44 -5.12 16.48
CA HIS A 152 -7.35 -4.72 17.88
C HIS A 152 -7.28 -3.19 18.05
N LYS A 153 -6.52 -2.50 17.20
CA LYS A 153 -6.34 -1.04 17.24
C LYS A 153 -7.62 -0.26 16.88
N ILE A 154 -8.33 -0.69 15.84
CA ILE A 154 -9.56 -0.02 15.39
C ILE A 154 -10.79 -0.40 16.22
N GLY A 155 -10.75 -1.58 16.87
CA GLY A 155 -11.84 -2.11 17.69
C GLY A 155 -13.12 -2.41 16.89
N SER A 156 -14.20 -2.71 17.62
CA SER A 156 -15.51 -3.06 17.02
C SER A 156 -16.36 -1.87 16.60
N GLY A 157 -15.88 -0.63 16.82
CA GLY A 157 -16.66 0.59 16.57
C GLY A 157 -16.81 0.97 15.09
N LYS A 158 -16.09 0.30 14.19
CA LYS A 158 -16.11 0.54 12.75
C LYS A 158 -16.87 -0.59 12.04
N SER A 159 -17.92 -0.26 11.31
CA SER A 159 -18.74 -1.25 10.58
C SER A 159 -17.92 -2.07 9.58
N TYR A 160 -16.95 -1.45 8.88
CA TYR A 160 -16.07 -2.17 7.96
C TYR A 160 -15.19 -3.21 8.66
N ALA A 161 -14.82 -3.00 9.92
CA ALA A 161 -14.04 -3.97 10.69
C ALA A 161 -14.89 -5.20 11.05
N GLN A 162 -16.17 -4.97 11.37
CA GLN A 162 -17.13 -6.06 11.61
C GLN A 162 -17.40 -6.84 10.31
N GLN A 163 -17.57 -6.15 9.18
CA GLN A 163 -17.72 -6.78 7.87
C GLN A 163 -16.49 -7.60 7.50
N PHE A 164 -15.29 -7.07 7.74
CA PHE A 164 -14.04 -7.79 7.54
C PHE A 164 -14.02 -9.10 8.33
N VAL A 165 -14.32 -9.05 9.64
CA VAL A 165 -14.37 -10.25 10.49
C VAL A 165 -15.47 -11.22 10.03
N SER A 166 -16.65 -10.73 9.65
CA SER A 166 -17.73 -11.57 9.11
C SER A 166 -17.27 -12.33 7.86
N GLN A 167 -16.67 -11.63 6.90
CA GLN A 167 -16.17 -12.26 5.67
C GLN A 167 -15.05 -13.27 5.94
N LEU A 168 -14.20 -13.03 6.95
CA LEU A 168 -13.24 -14.05 7.36
C LEU A 168 -13.92 -15.29 7.91
N VAL A 169 -14.91 -15.15 8.80
CA VAL A 169 -15.66 -16.30 9.33
C VAL A 169 -16.39 -17.04 8.22
N ASP A 170 -16.97 -16.35 7.24
CA ASP A 170 -17.69 -17.00 6.13
C ASP A 170 -16.75 -17.72 5.15
N HIS A 171 -15.49 -17.29 5.05
CA HIS A 171 -14.47 -17.90 4.19
C HIS A 171 -13.78 -19.13 4.81
N TYR A 172 -13.90 -19.36 6.12
CA TYR A 172 -13.22 -20.44 6.87
C TYR A 172 -14.20 -21.39 7.55
#